data_AF-A0A939WXU8-F1
#
_entry.id   AF-A0A939WXU8-F1
#
_cell.length_a   1.000
_cell.length_b   1.000
_cell.length_c   1.000
_cell.angle_alpha   90.00
_cell.angle_beta   90.00
_cell.angle_gamma   90.00
#
_symmetry.space_group_name_H-M   'P 1'
#
loop_
_entity.id
_entity.type
_entity.pdbx_description
1 polymer ?
#
loop_
_entity_poly.entity_id
_entity_poly.type
_entity_poly.pdbx_seq_one_letter_code
_entity_poly.pdbx_strand_id
1 'polypeptide(L)'
;MKNPVYYTTRLCLVILFAFLLTYCLRISARVYTKLTKKTNKIVQLILFDRDDLSNNNKKIGESFEWSTFYPFGEQYLTDEPIKLAPRKYSNKQKSDNSKIQQKKIKVLKNGHLFDKIVDSEKKLEKWIPENCIKRYFFLEKANYIETLVKWNLTNDNYNATENIGNGHFSGFCEEINVDELSKSIIRFSRFLKNENIPFLYVQAPYKICKYDTNFSGIFDFSNQNADAVLENLKLNDLDILDLRDVIHAQNKNHYDLFFRTDHHWKPETGFWATNEIIKKINSDYNLKLNLLKEEDFSFKYFNKTLLGSYGKKITKAKTEPDDFTLIIPKKEYQIHFEVYDKQNKIADNYG
;
A
#
# COMPACT_ATOMS: atom_id res chain seq x y z
N MET A 1 49.50 5.45 1.27
CA MET A 1 48.23 6.05 1.76
C MET A 1 47.17 4.96 1.79
N LYS A 2 46.38 4.81 2.87
CA LYS A 2 45.33 3.78 2.91
C LYS A 2 44.22 4.11 1.91
N ASN A 3 43.68 3.09 1.25
CA ASN A 3 42.65 3.22 0.21
C ASN A 3 41.39 3.91 0.78
N PRO A 4 40.74 4.86 0.08
CA PRO A 4 39.49 5.50 0.51
C PRO A 4 38.42 4.50 0.98
N VAL A 5 38.35 3.31 0.38
CA VAL A 5 37.45 2.22 0.81
C VAL A 5 37.71 1.80 2.27
N TYR A 6 38.95 1.79 2.73
CA TYR A 6 39.30 1.45 4.12
C TYR A 6 38.70 2.44 5.13
N TYR A 7 38.77 3.73 4.83
CA TYR A 7 38.24 4.78 5.70
C TYR A 7 36.71 4.79 5.68
N THR A 8 36.10 4.60 4.51
CA THR A 8 34.64 4.50 4.38
C THR A 8 34.09 3.30 5.13
N THR A 9 34.70 2.12 5.01
CA THR A 9 34.27 0.92 5.75
C THR A 9 34.39 1.10 7.26
N ARG A 10 35.49 1.69 7.76
CA ARG A 10 35.67 1.97 9.19
C ARG A 10 34.63 2.97 9.70
N LEU A 11 34.31 4.00 8.92
CA LEU A 11 33.28 4.98 9.26
C LEU A 11 31.90 4.31 9.33
N CYS A 12 31.55 3.46 8.35
CA CYS A 12 30.31 2.69 8.36
C CYS A 12 30.21 1.76 9.58
N LEU A 13 31.30 1.08 9.95
CA LEU A 13 31.34 0.22 11.14
C LEU A 13 31.19 1.00 12.45
N VAL A 14 31.78 2.20 12.55
CA VAL A 14 31.62 3.07 13.73
C VAL A 14 30.18 3.56 13.84
N ILE A 15 29.57 3.97 12.73
CA ILE A 15 28.15 4.38 12.69
C ILE A 15 27.25 3.21 13.08
N LEU A 16 27.48 2.02 12.51
CA LEU A 16 26.73 0.81 12.84
C LEU A 16 26.86 0.45 14.33
N PHE A 17 28.07 0.54 14.89
CA PHE A 17 28.30 0.28 16.31
C PHE A 17 27.55 1.29 17.20
N ALA A 18 27.55 2.58 16.84
CA ALA A 18 26.78 3.60 17.56
C ALA A 18 25.27 3.33 17.50
N PHE A 19 24.75 2.92 16.34
CA PHE A 19 23.34 2.50 16.19
C PHE A 19 23.02 1.26 17.04
N LEU A 20 23.87 0.24 17.03
CA LEU A 20 23.68 -0.96 17.84
C LEU A 20 23.73 -0.65 19.35
N LEU A 21 24.64 0.24 19.76
CA LEU A 21 24.77 0.67 21.16
C LEU A 21 23.50 1.40 21.63
N THR A 22 23.00 2.35 20.84
CA THR A 22 21.74 3.07 21.17
C THR A 22 20.53 2.13 21.21
N TYR A 23 20.47 1.15 20.31
CA TYR A 23 19.44 0.12 20.32
C TYR A 23 19.50 -0.77 21.56
N CYS A 24 20.69 -1.26 21.92
CA CYS A 24 20.91 -2.06 23.14
C CYS A 24 20.54 -1.27 24.40
N LEU A 25 20.94 0.00 24.49
CA LEU A 25 20.56 0.88 25.60
C LEU A 25 19.03 1.05 25.70
N ARG A 26 18.33 1.18 24.56
CA ARG A 26 16.86 1.27 24.53
C ARG A 26 16.18 -0.03 24.95
N ILE A 27 16.65 -1.19 24.51
CA ILE A 27 16.12 -2.49 24.96
C ILE A 27 16.33 -2.64 26.47
N SER A 28 17.53 -2.37 26.96
CA SER A 28 17.85 -2.46 28.39
C SER A 28 16.96 -1.53 29.22
N ALA A 29 16.74 -0.29 28.75
CA ALA A 29 15.81 0.64 29.40
C ALA A 29 14.37 0.11 29.40
N ARG A 30 13.89 -0.49 28.29
CA ARG A 30 12.55 -1.11 28.23
C ARG A 30 12.41 -2.28 29.19
N VAL A 31 13.38 -3.19 29.21
CA VAL A 31 13.39 -4.34 30.13
C VAL A 31 13.41 -3.87 31.58
N TYR A 32 14.25 -2.88 31.90
CA TYR A 32 14.30 -2.26 33.22
C TYR A 32 12.94 -1.69 33.64
N THR A 33 12.28 -0.89 32.78
CA THR A 33 10.94 -0.33 33.09
C THR A 33 9.89 -1.41 33.28
N LYS A 34 9.94 -2.50 32.50
CA LYS A 34 8.98 -3.61 32.60
C LYS A 34 9.15 -4.41 33.89
N LEU A 35 10.40 -4.66 34.31
CA LEU A 35 10.70 -5.43 35.51
C LEU A 35 10.50 -4.63 36.80
N THR A 36 10.89 -3.36 36.80
CA THR A 36 10.92 -2.55 38.03
C THR A 36 9.70 -1.64 38.20
N LYS A 37 8.93 -1.42 37.13
CA LYS A 37 7.87 -0.39 37.05
C LYS A 37 8.34 1.03 37.42
N LYS A 38 9.67 1.30 37.42
CA LYS A 38 10.26 2.59 37.75
C LYS A 38 10.70 3.33 36.48
N THR A 39 10.60 4.65 36.50
CA THR A 39 11.11 5.56 35.46
C THR A 39 12.04 6.60 36.11
N ASN A 40 13.03 7.09 35.37
CA ASN A 40 13.90 8.18 35.80
C ASN A 40 14.29 9.05 34.59
N LYS A 41 14.93 10.20 34.83
CA LYS A 41 15.31 11.15 33.76
C LYS A 41 16.19 10.52 32.67
N ILE A 42 17.04 9.56 33.01
CA ILE A 42 17.93 8.88 32.05
C ILE A 42 17.10 7.94 31.16
N VAL A 43 16.19 7.17 31.75
CA VAL A 43 15.26 6.29 31.02
C VAL A 43 14.33 7.10 30.12
N GLN A 44 13.83 8.25 30.59
CA GLN A 44 13.03 9.17 29.79
C GLN A 44 13.83 9.81 28.65
N LEU A 45 15.11 10.13 28.85
CA LEU A 45 16.00 10.62 27.79
C LEU A 45 16.26 9.52 26.73
N ILE A 46 16.46 8.27 27.16
CA ILE A 46 16.69 7.14 26.27
C ILE A 46 15.41 6.77 25.49
N LEU A 47 14.26 6.83 26.17
CA LEU A 47 12.92 6.52 25.65
C LEU A 47 12.08 7.79 25.45
N PHE A 48 12.68 8.85 24.91
CA PHE A 48 12.04 10.17 24.78
C PHE A 48 10.80 10.19 23.87
N ASP A 49 10.62 9.15 23.05
CA ASP A 49 9.54 8.90 22.11
C ASP A 49 8.37 8.10 22.72
N ARG A 50 8.45 7.72 24.00
CA ARG A 50 7.40 6.97 24.68
C ARG A 50 6.45 7.91 25.42
N ASP A 51 5.34 8.22 24.77
CA ASP A 51 4.24 9.03 25.32
C ASP A 51 3.73 8.48 26.67
N ASP A 52 3.73 7.16 26.87
CA ASP A 52 3.29 6.48 28.11
C ASP A 52 4.23 6.65 29.31
N LEU A 53 5.47 7.11 29.06
CA LEU A 53 6.45 7.47 30.10
C LEU A 53 6.55 8.98 30.32
N SER A 54 5.93 9.77 29.44
CA SER A 54 5.65 11.19 29.63
C SER A 54 4.33 11.33 30.38
N ASN A 55 4.15 12.37 31.20
CA ASN A 55 2.97 12.59 32.04
C ASN A 55 1.66 12.88 31.28
N ASN A 56 1.52 12.44 30.03
CA ASN A 56 0.31 12.59 29.24
C ASN A 56 -0.41 11.25 29.11
N ASN A 57 -1.45 11.10 29.93
CA ASN A 57 -2.46 10.04 29.82
C ASN A 57 -3.10 10.06 28.43
N LYS A 58 -2.58 9.27 27.49
CA LYS A 58 -3.31 8.92 26.27
C LYS A 58 -4.44 7.97 26.66
N LYS A 59 -5.67 8.47 26.71
CA LYS A 59 -6.87 7.66 26.90
C LYS A 59 -6.89 6.58 25.80
N ILE A 60 -6.91 5.32 26.23
CA ILE A 60 -7.26 4.20 25.37
C ILE A 60 -8.74 4.39 25.07
N GLY A 61 -9.08 4.70 23.81
CA GLY A 61 -10.46 4.74 23.36
C GLY A 61 -11.10 3.37 23.54
N GLU A 62 -12.32 3.34 24.04
CA GLU A 62 -13.14 2.12 24.11
C GLU A 62 -13.31 1.53 22.71
N SER A 63 -13.32 0.19 22.63
CA SER A 63 -13.58 -0.53 21.39
C SER A 63 -15.05 -0.37 20.99
N PHE A 64 -15.29 0.22 19.83
CA PHE A 64 -16.63 0.40 19.27
C PHE A 64 -17.10 -0.86 18.53
N GLU A 65 -18.27 -1.39 18.90
CA GLU A 65 -18.91 -2.51 18.21
C GLU A 65 -19.71 -2.03 16.99
N TRP A 66 -19.06 -2.05 15.83
CA TRP A 66 -19.69 -1.69 14.55
C TRP A 66 -20.93 -2.53 14.21
N SER A 67 -20.99 -3.77 14.72
CA SER A 67 -22.14 -4.69 14.65
C SER A 67 -23.44 -4.08 15.19
N THR A 68 -23.37 -3.14 16.13
CA THR A 68 -24.56 -2.52 16.75
C THR A 68 -25.16 -1.41 15.89
N PHE A 69 -24.32 -0.66 15.16
CA PHE A 69 -24.76 0.47 14.33
C PHE A 69 -25.01 0.06 12.88
N TYR A 70 -24.27 -0.93 12.41
CA TYR A 70 -24.38 -1.50 11.09
C TYR A 70 -24.50 -3.01 11.25
N PRO A 71 -25.71 -3.52 11.53
CA PRO A 71 -25.93 -4.92 11.82
C PRO A 71 -25.85 -5.73 10.53
N PHE A 72 -24.72 -5.73 9.82
CA PHE A 72 -24.40 -6.67 8.74
C PHE A 72 -24.16 -8.08 9.33
N GLY A 73 -25.14 -8.57 10.10
CA GLY A 73 -25.10 -9.84 10.79
C GLY A 73 -25.57 -10.99 9.90
N GLU A 74 -25.51 -12.21 10.46
CA GLU A 74 -25.85 -13.45 9.76
C GLU A 74 -27.26 -13.43 9.14
N GLN A 75 -28.18 -12.61 9.65
CA GLN A 75 -29.54 -12.46 9.11
C GLN A 75 -29.61 -11.91 7.67
N TYR A 76 -28.54 -11.27 7.18
CA TYR A 76 -28.43 -10.82 5.78
C TYR A 76 -27.63 -11.79 4.90
N LEU A 77 -27.16 -12.90 5.48
CA LEU A 77 -26.66 -14.03 4.72
C LEU A 77 -27.85 -14.73 4.09
N THR A 78 -28.04 -14.50 2.79
CA THR A 78 -29.01 -15.27 2.01
C THR A 78 -28.58 -16.73 1.96
N ASP A 79 -29.51 -17.68 2.09
CA ASP A 79 -29.26 -19.10 1.82
C ASP A 79 -28.91 -19.38 0.34
N GLU A 80 -29.02 -18.38 -0.54
CA GLU A 80 -28.60 -18.50 -1.93
C GLU A 80 -27.10 -18.87 -2.03
N PRO A 81 -26.77 -19.96 -2.71
CA PRO A 81 -25.38 -20.39 -2.84
C PRO A 81 -24.56 -19.32 -3.58
N ILE A 82 -23.36 -19.04 -3.07
CA ILE A 82 -22.37 -18.21 -3.77
C ILE A 82 -21.59 -19.12 -4.71
N LYS A 83 -21.64 -18.82 -6.00
CA LYS A 83 -20.86 -19.53 -7.02
C LYS A 83 -19.43 -18.98 -7.03
N LEU A 84 -18.44 -19.86 -6.94
CA LEU A 84 -17.03 -19.48 -7.08
C LEU A 84 -16.44 -20.23 -8.26
N ALA A 85 -15.64 -19.54 -9.07
CA ALA A 85 -14.91 -20.14 -10.16
C ALA A 85 -13.89 -21.15 -9.63
N PRO A 86 -13.65 -22.27 -10.35
CA PRO A 86 -12.57 -23.17 -10.00
C PRO A 86 -11.24 -22.42 -10.06
N ARG A 87 -10.41 -22.60 -9.04
CA ARG A 87 -9.11 -21.93 -8.96
C ARG A 87 -8.22 -22.35 -10.13
N LYS A 88 -7.96 -21.42 -11.05
CA LYS A 88 -7.13 -21.67 -12.24
C LYS A 88 -5.65 -21.90 -11.91
N TYR A 89 -5.14 -21.29 -10.84
CA TYR A 89 -3.71 -21.25 -10.55
C TYR A 89 -3.28 -22.02 -9.31
N SER A 90 -4.22 -22.58 -8.55
CA SER A 90 -3.90 -23.13 -7.23
C SER A 90 -3.19 -24.49 -7.22
N ASN A 91 -2.61 -25.02 -8.32
CA ASN A 91 -1.86 -26.29 -8.27
C ASN A 91 -0.93 -26.69 -9.45
N LYS A 92 -0.39 -25.80 -10.30
CA LYS A 92 0.62 -26.23 -11.29
C LYS A 92 1.74 -25.23 -11.59
N GLN A 93 2.96 -25.73 -11.38
CA GLN A 93 4.27 -25.20 -11.79
C GLN A 93 4.73 -23.86 -11.19
N LYS A 94 4.96 -23.86 -9.88
CA LYS A 94 6.08 -23.07 -9.32
C LYS A 94 7.36 -23.45 -10.07
N SER A 95 7.91 -22.51 -10.83
CA SER A 95 9.18 -22.66 -11.56
C SER A 95 10.26 -23.22 -10.62
N ASP A 96 11.12 -24.12 -11.11
CA ASP A 96 12.13 -24.77 -10.27
C ASP A 96 13.12 -23.77 -9.65
N ASN A 97 13.31 -22.59 -10.25
CA ASN A 97 14.09 -21.50 -9.67
C ASN A 97 13.42 -20.86 -8.44
N SER A 98 12.10 -20.60 -8.47
CA SER A 98 11.37 -20.10 -7.29
C SER A 98 11.35 -21.14 -6.15
N LYS A 99 11.26 -22.43 -6.49
CA LYS A 99 11.35 -23.53 -5.52
C LYS A 99 12.74 -23.63 -4.90
N ILE A 100 13.83 -23.51 -5.66
CA ILE A 100 15.19 -23.62 -5.10
C ILE A 100 15.50 -22.46 -4.15
N GLN A 101 15.07 -21.25 -4.50
CA GLN A 101 15.22 -20.07 -3.65
C GLN A 101 14.34 -20.18 -2.40
N GLN A 102 13.05 -20.54 -2.53
CA GLN A 102 12.16 -20.75 -1.39
C GLN A 102 12.53 -21.96 -0.52
N LYS A 103 13.09 -23.04 -1.07
CA LYS A 103 13.48 -24.26 -0.32
C LYS A 103 14.76 -24.02 0.48
N LYS A 104 15.73 -23.26 -0.04
CA LYS A 104 16.87 -22.75 0.76
C LYS A 104 16.40 -21.84 1.90
N ILE A 105 15.40 -21.00 1.63
CA ILE A 105 14.81 -20.08 2.62
C ILE A 105 14.01 -20.85 3.70
N LYS A 106 13.23 -21.88 3.34
CA LYS A 106 12.40 -22.64 4.28
C LYS A 106 13.23 -23.45 5.29
N VAL A 107 14.43 -23.88 4.91
CA VAL A 107 15.37 -24.56 5.80
C VAL A 107 15.95 -23.61 6.86
N LEU A 108 16.01 -22.30 6.59
CA LEU A 108 16.45 -21.27 7.55
C LEU A 108 15.30 -20.69 8.43
N LYS A 109 14.05 -20.86 8.01
CA LYS A 109 12.85 -20.25 8.63
C LYS A 109 12.20 -21.07 9.76
N ASN A 110 12.66 -22.28 10.04
CA ASN A 110 12.05 -23.14 11.06
C ASN A 110 12.72 -22.93 12.43
N GLY A 111 12.15 -22.04 13.23
CA GLY A 111 12.48 -21.95 14.66
C GLY A 111 11.86 -20.74 15.33
N HIS A 112 11.45 -20.88 16.59
CA HIS A 112 10.92 -19.81 17.45
C HIS A 112 11.81 -18.56 17.52
N LEU A 113 13.11 -18.72 17.23
CA LEU A 113 14.09 -17.63 17.16
C LEU A 113 13.91 -16.79 15.87
N PHE A 114 13.60 -17.43 14.74
CA PHE A 114 13.37 -16.76 13.46
C PHE A 114 12.13 -15.86 13.52
N ASP A 115 11.03 -16.36 14.09
CA ASP A 115 9.81 -15.57 14.28
C ASP A 115 10.06 -14.34 15.16
N LYS A 116 10.85 -14.47 16.22
CA LYS A 116 11.25 -13.33 17.07
C LYS A 116 12.13 -12.32 16.33
N ILE A 117 12.98 -12.77 15.42
CA ILE A 117 13.81 -11.90 14.58
C ILE A 117 12.93 -11.13 13.60
N VAL A 118 12.02 -11.81 12.89
CA VAL A 118 11.06 -11.19 11.96
C VAL A 118 10.16 -10.19 12.69
N ASP A 119 9.67 -10.52 13.89
CA ASP A 119 8.87 -9.58 14.68
C ASP A 119 9.67 -8.35 15.12
N SER A 120 10.96 -8.54 15.44
CA SER A 120 11.86 -7.45 15.80
C SER A 120 12.17 -6.57 14.60
N GLU A 121 12.37 -7.18 13.43
CA GLU A 121 12.54 -6.50 12.14
C GLU A 121 11.31 -5.66 11.80
N LYS A 122 10.09 -6.22 11.83
CA LYS A 122 8.85 -5.47 11.61
C LYS A 122 8.69 -4.28 12.57
N LYS A 123 9.05 -4.45 13.84
CA LYS A 123 9.03 -3.36 14.83
C LYS A 123 10.04 -2.27 14.48
N LEU A 124 11.23 -2.64 14.01
CA LEU A 124 12.24 -1.69 13.55
C LEU A 124 11.81 -0.97 12.28
N GLU A 125 11.27 -1.69 11.30
CA GLU A 125 10.73 -1.12 10.06
C GLU A 125 9.65 -0.08 10.33
N LYS A 126 8.82 -0.29 11.35
CA LYS A 126 7.82 0.70 11.78
C LYS A 126 8.42 1.87 12.55
N TRP A 127 9.41 1.62 13.40
CA TRP A 127 10.00 2.63 14.29
C TRP A 127 10.99 3.57 13.57
N ILE A 128 11.82 3.04 12.67
CA ILE A 128 12.88 3.80 11.96
C ILE A 128 12.31 5.00 11.19
N PRO A 129 11.21 4.89 10.43
CA PRO A 129 10.61 6.01 9.73
C PRO A 129 10.31 7.24 10.58
N GLU A 130 9.83 7.01 11.80
CA GLU A 130 9.35 8.05 12.71
C GLU A 130 10.46 8.62 13.59
N ASN A 131 11.50 7.82 13.89
CA ASN A 131 12.43 8.15 14.98
C ASN A 131 13.90 8.25 14.56
N CYS A 132 14.25 7.83 13.34
CA CYS A 132 15.63 7.92 12.87
C CYS A 132 15.94 9.34 12.36
N ILE A 133 16.64 10.11 13.20
CA ILE A 133 17.14 11.44 12.85
C ILE A 133 18.02 11.33 11.59
N LYS A 134 17.80 12.23 10.61
CA LYS A 134 18.50 12.23 9.31
C LYS A 134 18.35 10.95 8.49
N ARG A 135 17.28 10.15 8.70
CA ARG A 135 16.98 8.94 7.91
C ARG A 135 17.19 9.12 6.40
N TYR A 136 16.62 10.16 5.81
CA TYR A 136 16.73 10.40 4.37
C TYR A 136 18.17 10.68 3.90
N PHE A 137 18.99 11.33 4.74
CA PHE A 137 20.41 11.52 4.42
C PHE A 137 21.14 10.17 4.35
N PHE A 138 20.89 9.26 5.30
CA PHE A 138 21.51 7.94 5.30
C PHE A 138 20.99 7.06 4.15
N LEU A 139 19.68 7.09 3.89
CA LEU A 139 19.08 6.36 2.75
C LEU A 139 19.64 6.84 1.41
N GLU A 140 19.78 8.16 1.22
CA GLU A 140 20.35 8.74 0.01
C GLU A 140 21.79 8.26 -0.21
N LYS A 141 22.63 8.28 0.85
CA LYS A 141 24.00 7.77 0.78
C LYS A 141 24.07 6.26 0.53
N ALA A 142 23.21 5.48 1.17
CA ALA A 142 23.13 4.04 0.95
C ALA A 142 22.77 3.72 -0.50
N ASN A 143 21.73 4.35 -1.04
CA ASN A 143 21.32 4.17 -2.43
C ASN A 143 22.40 4.60 -3.43
N TYR A 144 23.13 5.68 -3.16
CA TYR A 144 24.28 6.08 -3.98
C TYR A 144 25.43 5.06 -3.95
N ILE A 145 25.70 4.44 -2.80
CA ILE A 145 26.70 3.37 -2.72
C ILE A 145 26.21 2.13 -3.49
N GLU A 146 24.93 1.79 -3.39
CA GLU A 146 24.37 0.66 -4.13
C GLU A 146 24.48 0.83 -5.65
N THR A 147 24.27 2.04 -6.18
CA THR A 147 24.44 2.30 -7.63
C THR A 147 25.89 2.12 -8.09
N LEU A 148 26.85 2.41 -7.22
CA LEU A 148 28.28 2.20 -7.49
C LEU A 148 28.68 0.73 -7.37
N VAL A 149 28.25 0.05 -6.30
CA VAL A 149 28.72 -1.31 -5.97
C VAL A 149 28.00 -2.38 -6.80
N LYS A 150 26.77 -2.11 -7.29
CA LYS A 150 25.97 -3.02 -8.12
C LYS A 150 25.92 -4.44 -7.55
N TRP A 151 25.53 -4.56 -6.29
CA TRP A 151 25.55 -5.81 -5.53
C TRP A 151 24.81 -6.99 -6.21
N ASN A 152 23.94 -6.75 -7.21
CA ASN A 152 23.10 -7.76 -7.86
C ASN A 152 22.33 -8.64 -6.85
N LEU A 153 21.99 -8.07 -5.69
CA LEU A 153 21.17 -8.72 -4.67
C LEU A 153 19.73 -8.25 -4.86
N THR A 154 18.81 -9.17 -5.12
CA THR A 154 17.38 -8.90 -5.09
C THR A 154 16.91 -8.88 -3.65
N ASN A 155 16.11 -7.88 -3.28
CA ASN A 155 15.56 -7.80 -1.93
C ASN A 155 14.25 -8.60 -1.89
N ASP A 156 14.23 -9.73 -1.19
CA ASP A 156 13.07 -10.64 -1.10
C ASP A 156 11.91 -10.09 -0.26
N ASN A 157 11.93 -8.81 0.12
CA ASN A 157 10.89 -8.19 0.94
C ASN A 157 9.67 -7.81 0.09
N TYR A 158 8.47 -8.14 0.58
CA TYR A 158 7.16 -7.72 0.01
C TYR A 158 7.00 -6.19 -0.13
N ASN A 159 7.87 -5.40 0.54
CA ASN A 159 7.97 -3.94 0.41
C ASN A 159 9.00 -3.47 -0.63
N ALA A 160 9.60 -4.39 -1.38
CA ALA A 160 10.57 -4.12 -2.42
C ALA A 160 9.97 -3.19 -3.47
N THR A 161 10.80 -2.25 -3.90
CA THR A 161 10.47 -1.26 -4.90
C THR A 161 11.32 -1.58 -6.11
N GLU A 162 10.70 -2.24 -7.08
CA GLU A 162 11.37 -2.75 -8.26
C GLU A 162 11.27 -1.74 -9.39
N ASN A 163 12.38 -1.57 -10.12
CA ASN A 163 12.39 -0.80 -11.35
C ASN A 163 11.75 -1.66 -12.45
N ILE A 164 10.58 -1.25 -12.92
CA ILE A 164 9.82 -1.97 -13.94
C ILE A 164 10.06 -1.42 -15.35
N GLY A 165 11.09 -0.58 -15.53
CA GLY A 165 11.43 0.05 -16.80
C GLY A 165 10.77 1.42 -16.99
N ASN A 166 11.23 2.15 -18.01
CA ASN A 166 10.73 3.50 -18.36
C ASN A 166 10.72 4.49 -17.17
N GLY A 167 11.64 4.31 -16.23
CA GLY A 167 11.75 5.12 -15.02
C GLY A 167 10.63 4.93 -14.00
N HIS A 168 9.78 3.92 -14.15
CA HIS A 168 8.72 3.57 -13.23
C HIS A 168 9.20 2.57 -12.18
N PHE A 169 8.67 2.71 -10.97
CA PHE A 169 8.89 1.79 -9.87
C PHE A 169 7.58 1.20 -9.37
N SER A 170 7.55 -0.08 -9.04
CA SER A 170 6.37 -0.73 -8.49
C SER A 170 6.73 -1.71 -7.39
N GLY A 171 5.80 -1.95 -6.48
CA GLY A 171 5.76 -3.21 -5.74
C GLY A 171 5.12 -4.29 -6.62
N PHE A 172 5.25 -5.53 -6.19
CA PHE A 172 4.53 -6.67 -6.79
C PHE A 172 3.55 -7.26 -5.78
N CYS A 173 2.42 -7.70 -6.27
CA CYS A 173 1.41 -8.40 -5.49
C CYS A 173 1.60 -9.91 -5.62
N GLU A 174 1.55 -10.61 -4.49
CA GLU A 174 1.50 -12.07 -4.47
C GLU A 174 0.12 -12.57 -4.90
N GLU A 175 0.06 -13.81 -5.38
CA GLU A 175 -1.21 -14.50 -5.60
C GLU A 175 -1.88 -14.76 -4.24
N ILE A 176 -3.16 -14.42 -4.15
CA ILE A 176 -3.93 -14.62 -2.91
C ILE A 176 -5.21 -15.43 -3.18
N ASN A 177 -5.70 -16.07 -2.13
CA ASN A 177 -7.05 -16.62 -2.17
C ASN A 177 -8.07 -15.48 -2.06
N VAL A 178 -8.81 -15.23 -3.13
CA VAL A 178 -9.80 -14.15 -3.22
C VAL A 178 -11.22 -14.56 -2.81
N ASP A 179 -11.44 -15.81 -2.37
CA ASP A 179 -12.78 -16.36 -2.13
C ASP A 179 -13.55 -15.53 -1.09
N GLU A 180 -12.97 -15.26 0.08
CA GLU A 180 -13.66 -14.50 1.14
C GLU A 180 -13.87 -13.03 0.77
N LEU A 181 -12.92 -12.43 0.03
CA LEU A 181 -13.08 -11.08 -0.51
C LEU A 181 -14.25 -11.02 -1.49
N SER A 182 -14.32 -12.00 -2.40
CA SER A 182 -15.40 -12.13 -3.38
C SER A 182 -16.74 -12.34 -2.67
N LYS A 183 -16.82 -13.30 -1.73
CA LYS A 183 -18.04 -13.55 -0.95
C LYS A 183 -18.50 -12.32 -0.20
N SER A 184 -17.58 -11.54 0.38
CA SER A 184 -17.95 -10.33 1.10
C SER A 184 -18.60 -9.27 0.19
N ILE A 185 -18.05 -9.08 -1.01
CA ILE A 185 -18.61 -8.14 -2.00
C ILE A 185 -20.00 -8.63 -2.46
N ILE A 186 -20.12 -9.93 -2.74
CA ILE A 186 -21.38 -10.54 -3.21
C ILE A 186 -22.47 -10.41 -2.15
N ARG A 187 -22.16 -10.70 -0.88
CA ARG A 187 -23.11 -10.52 0.23
C ARG A 187 -23.57 -9.08 0.36
N PHE A 188 -22.65 -8.13 0.26
CA PHE A 188 -22.99 -6.70 0.31
C PHE A 188 -23.89 -6.29 -0.86
N SER A 189 -23.59 -6.76 -2.08
CA SER A 189 -24.43 -6.51 -3.25
C SER A 189 -25.85 -7.09 -3.09
N ARG A 190 -25.99 -8.31 -2.56
CA ARG A 190 -27.30 -8.93 -2.30
C ARG A 190 -28.10 -8.15 -1.26
N PHE A 191 -27.44 -7.70 -0.19
CA PHE A 191 -28.05 -6.82 0.81
C PHE A 191 -28.61 -5.56 0.15
N LEU A 192 -27.79 -4.84 -0.62
CA LEU A 192 -28.23 -3.62 -1.30
C LEU A 192 -29.36 -3.88 -2.30
N LYS A 193 -29.33 -5.01 -3.00
CA LYS A 193 -30.41 -5.42 -3.90
C LYS A 193 -31.73 -5.59 -3.15
N ASN A 194 -31.72 -6.20 -1.96
CA ASN A 194 -32.93 -6.33 -1.12
C ASN A 194 -33.47 -4.96 -0.66
N GLU A 195 -32.57 -4.00 -0.45
CA GLU A 195 -32.92 -2.61 -0.12
C GLU A 195 -33.28 -1.76 -1.38
N ASN A 196 -33.37 -2.38 -2.57
CA ASN A 196 -33.58 -1.70 -3.85
C ASN A 196 -32.53 -0.63 -4.18
N ILE A 197 -31.29 -0.83 -3.74
CA ILE A 197 -30.15 0.06 -3.99
C ILE A 197 -29.27 -0.54 -5.10
N PRO A 198 -29.06 0.17 -6.23
CA PRO A 198 -28.13 -0.27 -7.27
C PRO A 198 -26.70 -0.39 -6.76
N PHE A 199 -25.97 -1.40 -7.23
CA PHE A 199 -24.59 -1.65 -6.85
C PHE A 199 -23.72 -1.94 -8.07
N LEU A 200 -22.72 -1.09 -8.30
CA LEU A 200 -21.69 -1.25 -9.34
C LEU A 200 -20.34 -1.48 -8.69
N TYR A 201 -19.69 -2.60 -9.04
CA TYR A 201 -18.29 -2.82 -8.66
C TYR A 201 -17.34 -2.27 -9.73
N VAL A 202 -16.50 -1.30 -9.37
CA VAL A 202 -15.50 -0.74 -10.28
C VAL A 202 -14.11 -1.27 -9.93
N GLN A 203 -13.52 -2.05 -10.84
CA GLN A 203 -12.14 -2.52 -10.71
C GLN A 203 -11.18 -1.45 -11.25
N ALA A 204 -10.44 -0.82 -10.32
CA ALA A 204 -9.33 0.06 -10.69
C ALA A 204 -8.13 -0.77 -11.21
N PRO A 205 -7.34 -0.25 -12.16
CA PRO A 205 -6.10 -0.87 -12.59
C PRO A 205 -5.05 -0.84 -11.47
N TYR A 206 -4.24 -1.89 -11.36
CA TYR A 206 -2.95 -1.78 -10.68
C TYR A 206 -1.89 -1.20 -11.64
N LYS A 207 -0.76 -0.76 -11.09
CA LYS A 207 0.31 -0.14 -11.88
C LYS A 207 0.92 -1.08 -12.92
N ILE A 208 0.99 -2.39 -12.61
CA ILE A 208 1.41 -3.41 -13.58
C ILE A 208 0.30 -3.64 -14.59
N CYS A 209 0.62 -3.46 -15.87
CA CYS A 209 -0.32 -3.68 -16.96
C CYS A 209 -0.67 -5.17 -17.08
N LYS A 210 -1.96 -5.47 -17.26
CA LYS A 210 -2.47 -6.84 -17.45
C LYS A 210 -1.82 -7.57 -18.63
N TYR A 211 -1.40 -6.82 -19.65
CA TYR A 211 -0.80 -7.34 -20.87
C TYR A 211 0.73 -7.28 -20.86
N ASP A 212 1.36 -6.83 -19.76
CA ASP A 212 2.82 -6.86 -19.64
C ASP A 212 3.29 -8.27 -19.27
N THR A 213 3.82 -8.98 -20.28
CA THR A 213 4.31 -10.35 -20.16
C THR A 213 5.63 -10.49 -19.41
N ASN A 214 6.30 -9.39 -19.06
CA ASN A 214 7.54 -9.45 -18.27
C ASN A 214 7.27 -9.56 -16.77
N PHE A 215 6.13 -9.04 -16.30
CA PHE A 215 5.81 -8.95 -14.88
C PHE A 215 4.52 -9.67 -14.50
N SER A 216 3.42 -9.48 -15.25
CA SER A 216 2.12 -10.04 -14.87
C SER A 216 2.09 -11.56 -15.02
N GLY A 217 1.66 -12.24 -13.96
CA GLY A 217 1.64 -13.70 -13.87
C GLY A 217 3.02 -14.35 -13.63
N ILE A 218 4.08 -13.56 -13.51
CA ILE A 218 5.45 -14.04 -13.24
C ILE A 218 5.91 -13.57 -11.86
N PHE A 219 6.02 -12.26 -11.70
CA PHE A 219 6.44 -11.61 -10.45
C PHE A 219 5.26 -10.94 -9.75
N ASP A 220 4.30 -10.44 -10.52
CA ASP A 220 3.12 -9.76 -10.03
C ASP A 220 1.83 -10.51 -10.40
N PHE A 221 0.98 -10.73 -9.42
CA PHE A 221 -0.30 -11.42 -9.57
C PHE A 221 -1.50 -10.50 -9.34
N SER A 222 -1.32 -9.17 -9.34
CA SER A 222 -2.42 -8.23 -9.07
C SER A 222 -3.56 -8.40 -10.08
N ASN A 223 -3.22 -8.60 -11.35
CA ASN A 223 -4.19 -8.77 -12.43
C ASN A 223 -4.89 -10.13 -12.37
N GLN A 224 -4.17 -11.19 -12.00
CA GLN A 224 -4.72 -12.53 -11.83
C GLN A 224 -5.69 -12.58 -10.64
N ASN A 225 -5.32 -11.93 -9.53
CA ASN A 225 -6.19 -11.78 -8.37
C ASN A 225 -7.46 -11.00 -8.72
N ALA A 226 -7.32 -9.86 -9.42
CA ALA A 226 -8.46 -9.06 -9.86
C ALA A 226 -9.36 -9.83 -10.85
N ASP A 227 -8.78 -10.56 -11.82
CA ASP A 227 -9.54 -11.38 -12.75
C ASP A 227 -10.33 -12.48 -12.03
N ALA A 228 -9.74 -13.12 -11.00
CA ALA A 228 -10.42 -14.12 -10.18
C ALA A 228 -11.60 -13.53 -9.37
N VAL A 229 -11.42 -12.32 -8.80
CA VAL A 229 -12.52 -11.59 -8.15
C VAL A 229 -13.63 -11.33 -9.17
N LEU A 230 -13.31 -10.70 -10.30
CA LEU A 230 -14.28 -10.34 -11.32
C LEU A 230 -15.03 -11.55 -11.89
N GLU A 231 -14.36 -12.69 -12.06
CA GLU A 231 -15.01 -13.94 -12.48
C GLU A 231 -16.03 -14.41 -11.44
N ASN A 232 -15.69 -14.40 -10.15
CA ASN A 232 -16.62 -14.71 -9.08
C ASN A 232 -17.79 -13.72 -9.03
N LEU A 233 -17.55 -12.42 -9.18
CA LEU A 233 -18.63 -11.43 -9.19
C LEU A 233 -19.59 -11.64 -10.39
N LYS A 234 -19.06 -11.86 -11.59
CA LYS A 234 -19.85 -12.17 -12.79
C LYS A 234 -20.71 -13.43 -12.63
N LEU A 235 -20.17 -14.48 -12.03
CA LEU A 235 -20.91 -15.73 -11.79
C LEU A 235 -22.12 -15.56 -10.86
N ASN A 236 -22.15 -14.48 -10.08
CA ASN A 236 -23.25 -14.16 -9.18
C ASN A 236 -24.06 -12.94 -9.66
N ASP A 237 -23.97 -12.61 -10.95
CA ASP A 237 -24.79 -11.59 -11.62
C ASP A 237 -24.59 -10.17 -11.07
N LEU A 238 -23.37 -9.83 -10.64
CA LEU A 238 -23.02 -8.46 -10.26
C LEU A 238 -22.66 -7.63 -11.48
N ASP A 239 -23.15 -6.40 -11.50
CA ASP A 239 -22.70 -5.37 -12.44
C ASP A 239 -21.27 -4.95 -12.12
N ILE A 240 -20.42 -4.95 -13.15
CA ILE A 240 -19.02 -4.59 -13.02
C ILE A 240 -18.59 -3.59 -14.09
N LEU A 241 -17.58 -2.78 -13.75
CA LEU A 241 -16.78 -2.00 -14.68
C LEU A 241 -15.31 -2.31 -14.44
N ASP A 242 -14.64 -2.94 -15.42
CA ASP A 242 -13.20 -3.15 -15.37
C ASP A 242 -12.49 -2.04 -16.15
N LEU A 243 -11.88 -1.09 -15.44
CA LEU A 243 -11.17 0.02 -16.08
C LEU A 243 -9.94 -0.44 -16.86
N ARG A 244 -9.39 -1.65 -16.59
CA ARG A 244 -8.27 -2.21 -17.36
C ARG A 244 -8.67 -2.51 -18.80
N ASP A 245 -9.87 -3.04 -18.99
CA ASP A 245 -10.42 -3.33 -20.32
C ASP A 245 -10.70 -2.02 -21.07
N VAL A 246 -11.19 -0.98 -20.37
CA VAL A 246 -11.43 0.35 -20.96
C VAL A 246 -10.12 1.02 -21.39
N ILE A 247 -9.08 0.97 -20.55
CA ILE A 247 -7.73 1.49 -20.88
C ILE A 247 -7.22 0.87 -22.17
N HIS A 248 -7.34 -0.46 -22.28
CA HIS A 248 -6.88 -1.20 -23.44
C HIS A 248 -7.70 -0.90 -24.69
N ALA A 249 -9.03 -0.89 -24.58
CA ALA A 249 -9.93 -0.58 -25.69
C ALA A 249 -9.71 0.85 -26.25
N GLN A 250 -9.32 1.80 -25.39
CA GLN A 250 -8.99 3.17 -25.78
C GLN A 250 -7.52 3.35 -26.20
N ASN A 251 -6.75 2.25 -26.30
CA ASN A 251 -5.33 2.24 -26.67
C ASN A 251 -4.47 3.22 -25.86
N LYS A 252 -4.77 3.38 -24.56
CA LYS A 252 -4.00 4.23 -23.66
C LYS A 252 -2.73 3.51 -23.22
N ASN A 253 -1.62 4.25 -23.12
CA ASN A 253 -0.42 3.73 -22.48
C ASN A 253 -0.67 3.56 -20.97
N HIS A 254 -0.75 2.31 -20.51
CA HIS A 254 -1.07 1.97 -19.13
C HIS A 254 -0.13 2.63 -18.12
N TYR A 255 1.18 2.64 -18.37
CA TYR A 255 2.17 3.17 -17.43
C TYR A 255 2.09 4.69 -17.30
N ASP A 256 1.75 5.40 -18.38
CA ASP A 256 1.61 6.86 -18.37
C ASP A 256 0.42 7.32 -17.50
N LEU A 257 -0.49 6.42 -17.16
CA LEU A 257 -1.61 6.69 -16.25
C LEU A 257 -1.19 6.75 -14.78
N PHE A 258 0.05 6.35 -14.45
CA PHE A 258 0.57 6.31 -13.09
C PHE A 258 1.74 7.26 -12.89
N PHE A 259 1.93 7.70 -11.64
CA PHE A 259 3.19 8.34 -11.27
C PHE A 259 4.33 7.35 -11.42
N ARG A 260 5.52 7.81 -11.78
CA ARG A 260 6.68 6.93 -11.87
C ARG A 260 7.14 6.45 -10.50
N THR A 261 7.12 7.35 -9.53
CA THR A 261 7.68 7.15 -8.19
C THR A 261 6.64 6.91 -7.10
N ASP A 262 5.36 6.86 -7.43
CA ASP A 262 4.27 6.47 -6.52
C ASP A 262 3.49 5.26 -7.06
N HIS A 263 2.66 4.65 -6.21
CA HIS A 263 1.81 3.52 -6.56
C HIS A 263 0.45 3.95 -7.13
N HIS A 264 0.03 5.18 -6.84
CA HIS A 264 -1.22 5.72 -7.35
C HIS A 264 -1.13 6.15 -8.81
N TRP A 265 -2.30 6.18 -9.45
CA TRP A 265 -2.48 6.83 -10.74
C TRP A 265 -2.31 8.36 -10.65
N LYS A 266 -2.20 9.02 -11.78
CA LYS A 266 -2.17 10.49 -11.86
C LYS A 266 -3.58 11.10 -11.66
N PRO A 267 -3.69 12.35 -11.17
CA PRO A 267 -4.97 13.07 -11.06
C PRO A 267 -5.77 13.10 -12.38
N GLU A 268 -5.10 13.26 -13.51
CA GLU A 268 -5.71 13.24 -14.85
C GLU A 268 -6.33 11.87 -15.18
N THR A 269 -5.68 10.79 -14.75
CA THR A 269 -6.24 9.44 -14.85
C THR A 269 -7.49 9.31 -13.99
N GLY A 270 -7.48 9.86 -12.77
CA GLY A 270 -8.65 9.91 -11.91
C GLY A 270 -9.82 10.66 -12.57
N PHE A 271 -9.56 11.84 -13.14
CA PHE A 271 -10.53 12.64 -13.88
C PHE A 271 -11.15 11.86 -15.05
N TRP A 272 -10.31 11.19 -15.84
CA TRP A 272 -10.75 10.33 -16.94
C TRP A 272 -11.59 9.14 -16.43
N ALA A 273 -11.13 8.44 -15.38
CA ALA A 273 -11.80 7.28 -14.82
C ALA A 273 -13.18 7.64 -14.27
N THR A 274 -13.34 8.80 -13.64
CA THR A 274 -14.64 9.31 -13.19
C THR A 274 -15.63 9.43 -14.34
N ASN A 275 -15.20 9.92 -15.50
CA ASN A 275 -16.06 10.01 -16.68
C ASN A 275 -16.46 8.62 -17.22
N GLU A 276 -15.56 7.64 -17.24
CA GLU A 276 -15.90 6.28 -17.64
C GLU A 276 -16.90 5.62 -16.67
N ILE A 277 -16.75 5.88 -15.36
CA ILE A 277 -17.70 5.42 -14.33
C ILE A 277 -19.07 6.08 -14.54
N ILE A 278 -19.13 7.40 -14.75
CA ILE A 278 -20.38 8.14 -14.99
C ILE A 278 -21.09 7.60 -16.24
N LYS A 279 -20.36 7.33 -17.33
CA LYS A 279 -20.94 6.73 -18.54
C LYS A 279 -21.59 5.39 -18.22
N LYS A 280 -20.90 4.51 -17.48
CA LYS A 280 -21.43 3.20 -17.09
C LYS A 280 -22.67 3.34 -16.21
N ILE A 281 -22.62 4.22 -15.21
CA ILE A 281 -23.75 4.48 -14.31
C ILE A 281 -24.97 4.99 -15.07
N ASN A 282 -24.79 5.95 -15.98
CA ASN A 282 -25.89 6.50 -16.77
C ASN A 282 -26.49 5.45 -17.71
N SER A 283 -25.65 4.61 -18.31
CA SER A 283 -26.09 3.52 -19.21
C SER A 283 -26.90 2.47 -18.47
N ASP A 284 -26.42 2.01 -17.31
CA ASP A 284 -27.00 0.85 -16.62
C ASP A 284 -28.15 1.23 -15.68
N TYR A 285 -28.06 2.40 -15.04
CA TYR A 285 -28.99 2.81 -13.96
C TYR A 285 -29.78 4.08 -14.28
N ASN A 286 -29.54 4.72 -15.42
CA ASN A 286 -30.28 5.92 -15.87
C ASN A 286 -30.29 7.07 -14.84
N LEU A 287 -29.19 7.25 -14.09
CA LEU A 287 -29.07 8.29 -13.05
C LEU A 287 -28.77 9.70 -13.58
N LYS A 288 -28.57 9.87 -14.90
CA LYS A 288 -28.40 11.15 -15.60
C LYS A 288 -27.35 12.09 -14.97
N LEU A 289 -26.24 11.52 -14.50
CA LEU A 289 -25.11 12.25 -13.97
C LEU A 289 -24.36 13.01 -15.08
N ASN A 290 -23.88 14.21 -14.79
CA ASN A 290 -23.12 15.01 -15.75
C ASN A 290 -21.66 14.54 -15.81
N LEU A 291 -21.12 14.39 -17.02
CA LEU A 291 -19.69 14.18 -17.21
C LEU A 291 -18.89 15.41 -16.74
N LEU A 292 -17.71 15.16 -16.19
CA LEU A 292 -16.72 16.20 -15.92
C LEU A 292 -16.20 16.76 -17.23
N LYS A 293 -16.24 18.07 -17.38
CA LYS A 293 -15.69 18.79 -18.54
C LYS A 293 -14.50 19.62 -18.10
N GLU A 294 -13.40 19.58 -18.84
CA GLU A 294 -12.19 20.34 -18.48
C GLU A 294 -12.44 21.84 -18.33
N GLU A 295 -13.40 22.41 -19.08
CA GLU A 295 -13.80 23.82 -19.00
C GLU A 295 -14.33 24.23 -17.62
N ASP A 296 -14.85 23.27 -16.82
CA ASP A 296 -15.35 23.50 -15.47
C ASP A 296 -14.25 23.47 -14.40
N PHE A 297 -13.00 23.19 -14.78
CA PHE A 297 -11.87 23.02 -13.86
C PHE A 297 -10.67 23.90 -14.24
N SER A 298 -9.85 24.21 -13.24
CA SER A 298 -8.53 24.80 -13.39
C SER A 298 -7.46 23.76 -13.10
N PHE A 299 -6.41 23.76 -13.91
CA PHE A 299 -5.30 22.82 -13.82
C PHE A 299 -4.04 23.58 -13.44
N LYS A 300 -3.46 23.27 -12.28
CA LYS A 300 -2.19 23.83 -11.83
C LYS A 300 -1.11 22.77 -11.90
N TYR A 301 -0.10 23.02 -12.73
CA TYR A 301 0.99 22.08 -13.00
C TYR A 301 2.21 22.40 -12.13
N PHE A 302 2.71 21.38 -11.44
CA PHE A 302 3.90 21.44 -10.58
C PHE A 302 4.96 20.50 -11.14
N ASN A 303 6.02 21.06 -11.71
CA ASN A 303 7.10 20.28 -12.29
C ASN A 303 8.00 19.69 -11.20
N LYS A 304 8.36 18.40 -11.30
CA LYS A 304 9.31 17.68 -10.42
C LYS A 304 9.11 17.95 -8.93
N THR A 305 7.87 17.93 -8.47
CA THR A 305 7.50 18.28 -7.09
C THR A 305 7.14 17.05 -6.26
N LEU A 306 6.63 15.98 -6.88
CA LEU A 306 6.18 14.79 -6.16
C LEU A 306 7.25 13.70 -6.16
N LEU A 307 7.93 13.50 -5.04
CA LEU A 307 8.66 12.25 -4.81
C LEU A 307 7.73 11.27 -4.10
N GLY A 308 7.17 10.33 -4.85
CA GLY A 308 6.20 9.36 -4.36
C GLY A 308 6.76 8.37 -3.35
N SER A 309 5.89 7.48 -2.85
CA SER A 309 6.21 6.51 -1.81
C SER A 309 7.35 5.56 -2.22
N TYR A 310 7.40 5.16 -3.49
CA TYR A 310 8.50 4.38 -4.04
C TYR A 310 9.75 5.24 -4.21
N GLY A 311 9.62 6.46 -4.72
CA GLY A 311 10.70 7.43 -4.83
C GLY A 311 11.39 7.75 -3.51
N LYS A 312 10.63 7.85 -2.41
CA LYS A 312 11.16 8.06 -1.06
C LYS A 312 11.98 6.87 -0.55
N LYS A 313 11.70 5.64 -1.01
CA LYS A 313 12.45 4.43 -0.65
C LYS A 313 13.80 4.38 -1.38
N ILE A 314 13.78 4.64 -2.70
CA ILE A 314 14.99 4.59 -3.55
C ILE A 314 15.78 5.90 -3.58
N THR A 315 15.16 6.98 -3.10
CA THR A 315 15.70 8.34 -2.95
C THR A 315 16.11 9.02 -4.27
N LYS A 316 16.59 10.27 -4.21
CA LYS A 316 16.95 11.04 -5.42
C LYS A 316 18.20 10.48 -6.11
N ALA A 317 18.98 9.68 -5.40
CA ALA A 317 20.12 8.95 -5.94
C ALA A 317 19.76 8.01 -7.11
N LYS A 318 18.50 7.56 -7.22
CA LYS A 318 18.05 6.59 -8.23
C LYS A 318 16.89 7.06 -9.10
N THR A 319 16.21 8.16 -8.73
CA THR A 319 15.08 8.71 -9.51
C THR A 319 14.92 10.20 -9.29
N GLU A 320 14.28 10.86 -10.25
CA GLU A 320 13.78 12.22 -10.08
C GLU A 320 12.33 12.22 -9.57
N PRO A 321 11.89 13.30 -8.90
CA PRO A 321 10.47 13.51 -8.59
C PRO A 321 9.60 13.58 -9.86
N ASP A 322 8.35 13.14 -9.72
CA ASP A 322 7.30 13.28 -10.72
C ASP A 322 6.75 14.72 -10.81
N ASP A 323 6.19 15.04 -11.97
CA ASP A 323 5.29 16.17 -12.13
C ASP A 323 3.95 15.87 -11.46
N PHE A 324 3.28 16.89 -10.94
CA PHE A 324 1.99 16.77 -10.28
C PHE A 324 1.01 17.83 -10.79
N THR A 325 -0.23 17.43 -11.07
CA THR A 325 -1.29 18.34 -11.49
C THR A 325 -2.37 18.44 -10.42
N LEU A 326 -2.63 19.65 -9.95
CA LEU A 326 -3.76 19.92 -9.07
C LEU A 326 -4.96 20.35 -9.94
N ILE A 327 -6.03 19.57 -9.89
CA ILE A 327 -7.29 19.81 -10.62
C ILE A 327 -8.30 20.40 -9.63
N ILE A 328 -8.72 21.65 -9.86
CA ILE A 328 -9.61 22.38 -8.94
C ILE A 328 -10.86 22.80 -9.69
N PRO A 329 -12.08 22.47 -9.22
CA PRO A 329 -13.30 22.98 -9.82
C PRO A 329 -13.33 24.51 -9.81
N LYS A 330 -13.80 25.14 -10.88
CA LYS A 330 -13.94 26.61 -10.96
C LYS A 330 -15.14 27.13 -10.16
N LYS A 331 -16.17 26.30 -10.02
CA LYS A 331 -17.33 26.60 -9.19
C LYS A 331 -16.98 26.29 -7.72
N GLU A 332 -17.49 27.10 -6.80
CA GLU A 332 -17.42 26.77 -5.38
C GLU A 332 -18.29 25.55 -5.07
N TYR A 333 -17.71 24.60 -4.34
CA TYR A 333 -18.40 23.43 -3.81
C TYR A 333 -18.28 23.45 -2.30
N GLN A 334 -19.40 23.22 -1.61
CA GLN A 334 -19.39 22.91 -0.19
C GLN A 334 -19.37 21.40 -0.06
N ILE A 335 -18.27 20.87 0.47
CA ILE A 335 -18.14 19.46 0.79
C ILE A 335 -18.32 19.34 2.29
N HIS A 336 -19.40 18.68 2.70
CA HIS A 336 -19.55 18.24 4.08
C HIS A 336 -19.03 16.81 4.20
N PHE A 337 -18.07 16.58 5.09
CA PHE A 337 -17.55 15.25 5.36
C PHE A 337 -17.51 15.02 6.86
N GLU A 338 -18.15 13.94 7.31
CA GLU A 338 -18.14 13.54 8.71
C GLU A 338 -17.20 12.35 8.89
N VAL A 339 -16.14 12.57 9.67
CA VAL A 339 -15.22 11.49 10.06
C VAL A 339 -15.65 10.96 11.42
N TYR A 340 -16.16 9.74 11.41
CA TYR A 340 -16.41 8.99 12.63
C TYR A 340 -15.11 8.28 13.03
N ASP A 341 -14.37 8.82 14.01
CA ASP A 341 -13.35 8.03 14.71
C ASP A 341 -14.05 6.88 15.46
N LYS A 342 -13.30 5.82 15.78
CA LYS A 342 -13.68 4.72 16.69
C LYS A 342 -14.23 5.18 18.05
N GLN A 343 -14.26 6.48 18.34
CA GLN A 343 -14.72 7.10 19.58
C GLN A 343 -15.84 8.14 19.37
N ASN A 344 -16.40 8.31 18.15
CA ASN A 344 -17.42 9.33 17.85
C ASN A 344 -17.03 10.75 18.29
N LYS A 345 -15.79 11.17 18.02
CA LYS A 345 -15.48 12.60 17.99
C LYS A 345 -15.53 13.07 16.54
N ILE A 346 -16.40 14.04 16.28
CA ILE A 346 -16.42 14.82 15.05
C ILE A 346 -15.01 15.42 14.92
N ALA A 347 -14.21 14.90 14.00
CA ALA A 347 -12.97 15.55 13.62
C ALA A 347 -13.35 16.82 12.86
N ASP A 348 -12.74 17.93 13.26
CA ASP A 348 -13.15 19.29 12.96
C ASP A 348 -13.48 19.54 11.48
N ASN A 349 -14.51 20.37 11.27
CA ASN A 349 -14.92 20.92 9.99
C ASN A 349 -13.71 21.61 9.31
N TYR A 350 -13.28 21.09 8.17
CA TYR A 350 -12.44 21.85 7.24
C TYR A 350 -13.39 22.62 6.32
N GLY A 351 -13.63 23.89 6.65
CA GLY A 351 -14.37 24.85 5.83
C GLY A 351 -13.52 25.44 4.71
#